data_AF-A0AA90N9G8-F1
#
_entry.id   AF-A0AA90N9G8-F1
#
_cell.length_a   1.000
_cell.length_b   1.000
_cell.length_c   1.000
_cell.angle_alpha   90.00
_cell.angle_beta   90.00
_cell.angle_gamma   90.00
#
_symmetry.space_group_name_H-M   'P 1'
#
loop_
_entity.id
_entity.type
_entity.pdbx_description
1 polymer ?
#
loop_
_entity_poly.entity_id
_entity_poly.type
_entity_poly.pdbx_seq_one_letter_code
_entity_poly.pdbx_strand_id
1 'polypeptide(L)'
;MSFEYDGMPQGDDWMDFITHAGMVDGKDGFERRLVDDLAAVGVRAFTVGRLKSAVRSVPPAIPVFIDWLNNLDSRVPGEETRHRSGLRTSLIMALDDPAAKGDRAAVDALFHQLDRRSPPLARPVQIWATEVLGRIATKDDYERVLALTRRADLEDGTRIALVRYLGRFRRAESRDIARSYLERPIVRQEAIHTLGKVGTSDDIDAIAAYANDDNPRVRRAVETALKKLRS
;
A
#
# COMPACT_ATOMS: atom_id res chain seq x y z
N MET A 1 -22.31 -12.03 6.57
CA MET A 1 -21.07 -12.51 7.21
C MET A 1 -20.94 -11.77 8.52
N SER A 2 -21.11 -12.43 9.67
CA SER A 2 -20.76 -11.85 10.97
C SER A 2 -19.34 -12.25 11.31
N PHE A 3 -18.45 -11.29 11.44
CA PHE A 3 -17.13 -11.49 12.04
C PHE A 3 -17.13 -10.68 13.34
N GLU A 4 -16.62 -11.28 14.41
CA GLU A 4 -16.40 -10.61 15.70
C GLU A 4 -14.91 -10.38 15.90
N TYR A 5 -14.57 -9.34 16.64
CA TYR A 5 -13.18 -9.00 16.92
C TYR A 5 -13.02 -8.27 18.25
N ASP A 6 -11.80 -8.30 18.80
CA ASP A 6 -11.52 -7.68 20.09
C ASP A 6 -11.75 -6.16 20.07
N GLY A 7 -12.56 -5.67 21.01
CA GLY A 7 -12.98 -4.26 21.05
C GLY A 7 -13.99 -3.86 19.96
N MET A 8 -14.69 -4.82 19.35
CA MET A 8 -15.86 -4.58 18.51
C MET A 8 -17.01 -3.98 19.34
N PRO A 9 -17.66 -2.92 18.85
CA PRO A 9 -18.81 -2.33 19.55
C PRO A 9 -19.95 -3.33 19.78
N GLN A 10 -20.48 -3.35 21.00
CA GLN A 10 -21.54 -4.26 21.47
C GLN A 10 -22.82 -3.49 21.79
N GLY A 11 -23.96 -4.18 21.73
CA GLY A 11 -25.28 -3.57 21.89
C GLY A 11 -25.80 -2.94 20.59
N ASP A 12 -27.11 -2.66 20.54
CA ASP A 12 -27.72 -1.98 19.40
C ASP A 12 -27.60 -0.45 19.52
N ASP A 13 -27.36 0.05 20.73
CA ASP A 13 -27.06 1.42 21.12
C ASP A 13 -25.56 1.76 21.07
N TRP A 14 -24.73 0.88 20.48
CA TRP A 14 -23.27 1.01 20.50
C TRP A 14 -22.75 2.36 19.98
N MET A 15 -23.52 3.00 19.09
CA MET A 15 -23.25 4.30 18.49
C MET A 15 -23.37 5.48 19.46
N ASP A 16 -24.08 5.30 20.57
CA ASP A 16 -24.25 6.32 21.62
C ASP A 16 -23.02 6.37 22.56
N PHE A 17 -22.22 5.29 22.57
CA PHE A 17 -20.97 5.21 23.35
C PHE A 17 -19.77 5.84 22.65
N ILE A 18 -19.89 6.25 21.39
CA ILE A 18 -18.81 6.93 20.65
C ILE A 18 -18.31 8.16 21.42
N THR A 19 -19.23 8.93 22.01
CA THR A 19 -18.96 10.11 22.82
C THR A 19 -18.20 9.77 24.11
N HIS A 20 -18.38 8.56 24.63
CA HIS A 20 -17.81 8.10 25.91
C HIS A 20 -16.39 7.54 25.77
N ALA A 21 -15.94 7.25 24.54
CA ALA A 21 -14.60 6.72 24.26
C ALA A 21 -13.52 7.83 24.10
N GLY A 22 -13.85 9.09 24.42
CA GLY A 22 -12.94 10.22 24.22
C GLY A 22 -12.68 10.56 22.74
N MET A 23 -13.44 9.98 21.82
CA MET A 23 -13.37 10.26 20.39
C MET A 23 -14.14 11.53 20.08
N VAL A 24 -13.48 12.50 19.46
CA VAL A 24 -14.09 13.78 19.07
C VAL A 24 -14.25 13.80 17.57
N ASP A 25 -15.48 13.97 17.10
CA ASP A 25 -15.79 14.06 15.68
C ASP A 25 -14.98 15.18 15.00
N GLY A 26 -14.49 14.89 13.80
CA GLY A 26 -13.62 15.80 13.03
C GLY A 26 -12.21 15.99 13.60
N LYS A 27 -11.77 15.20 14.59
CA LYS A 27 -10.41 15.27 15.16
C LYS A 27 -9.64 13.96 14.99
N ASP A 28 -8.32 14.07 14.85
CA ASP A 28 -7.38 12.95 14.94
C ASP A 28 -7.71 11.70 14.11
N GLY A 29 -8.28 11.89 12.93
CA GLY A 29 -8.67 10.81 12.01
C GLY A 29 -9.96 10.07 12.39
N PHE A 30 -10.71 10.56 13.38
CA PHE A 30 -12.04 10.07 13.73
C PHE A 30 -13.13 10.93 13.08
N GLU A 31 -14.02 10.29 12.32
CA GLU A 31 -15.11 10.93 11.58
C GLU A 31 -16.38 10.09 11.74
N ARG A 32 -17.42 10.68 12.34
CA ARG A 32 -18.66 9.99 12.68
C ARG A 32 -19.38 9.46 11.44
N ARG A 33 -19.42 10.25 10.36
CA ARG A 33 -20.08 9.83 9.11
C ARG A 33 -19.46 8.57 8.50
N LEU A 34 -18.14 8.40 8.64
CA LEU A 34 -17.46 7.18 8.19
C LEU A 34 -17.89 5.97 9.03
N VAL A 35 -18.08 6.15 10.33
CA VAL A 35 -18.61 5.09 11.20
C VAL A 35 -20.05 4.74 10.84
N ASP A 36 -20.89 5.75 10.57
CA ASP A 36 -22.26 5.54 10.12
C ASP A 36 -22.31 4.78 8.77
N ASP A 37 -21.46 5.15 7.80
CA ASP A 37 -21.35 4.48 6.50
C ASP A 37 -20.88 3.01 6.65
N LEU A 38 -19.97 2.72 7.59
CA LEU A 38 -19.57 1.35 7.93
C LEU A 38 -20.72 0.55 8.57
N ALA A 39 -21.46 1.17 9.49
CA ALA A 39 -22.61 0.53 10.14
C ALA A 39 -23.71 0.20 9.12
N ALA A 40 -23.93 1.06 8.13
CA ALA A 40 -24.90 0.84 7.05
C ALA A 40 -24.58 -0.39 6.18
N VAL A 41 -23.31 -0.77 6.07
CA VAL A 41 -22.87 -2.02 5.41
C VAL A 41 -22.70 -3.20 6.38
N GLY A 42 -23.21 -3.07 7.61
CA GLY A 42 -23.19 -4.11 8.63
C GLY A 42 -21.85 -4.25 9.37
N VAL A 43 -20.95 -3.27 9.26
CA VAL A 43 -19.63 -3.28 9.91
C VAL A 43 -19.66 -2.38 11.14
N ARG A 44 -19.60 -2.99 12.33
CA ARG A 44 -19.52 -2.25 13.60
C ARG A 44 -18.05 -1.97 13.92
N ALA A 45 -17.62 -0.72 13.88
CA ALA A 45 -16.26 -0.31 14.24
C ALA A 45 -16.18 1.16 14.67
N PHE A 46 -15.46 1.47 15.74
CA PHE A 46 -15.22 2.86 16.14
C PHE A 46 -14.19 3.58 15.28
N THR A 47 -13.18 2.86 14.76
CA THR A 47 -12.19 3.43 13.84
C THR A 47 -11.75 2.42 12.81
N VAL A 48 -11.39 2.90 11.62
CA VAL A 48 -10.79 2.08 10.55
C VAL A 48 -9.48 1.43 11.01
N GLY A 49 -8.66 2.16 11.79
CA GLY A 49 -7.40 1.64 12.31
C GLY A 49 -7.59 0.43 13.23
N ARG A 50 -8.57 0.47 14.15
CA ARG A 50 -8.89 -0.67 15.03
C ARG A 50 -9.40 -1.85 14.21
N LEU A 51 -10.33 -1.58 13.29
CA LEU A 51 -10.87 -2.61 12.40
C LEU A 51 -9.75 -3.35 11.64
N LYS A 52 -8.85 -2.61 10.99
CA LYS A 52 -7.69 -3.18 10.27
C LYS A 52 -6.76 -3.98 11.17
N SER A 53 -6.57 -3.58 12.43
CA SER A 53 -5.70 -4.32 13.37
C SER A 53 -6.33 -5.60 13.90
N ALA A 54 -7.67 -5.64 13.98
CA ALA A 54 -8.38 -6.70 14.67
C ALA A 54 -8.82 -7.84 13.74
N VAL A 55 -9.00 -7.56 12.45
CA VAL A 55 -9.46 -8.54 11.47
C VAL A 55 -8.65 -8.50 10.19
N ARG A 56 -8.47 -9.69 9.59
CA ARG A 56 -7.69 -9.86 8.36
C ARG A 56 -8.41 -9.34 7.11
N SER A 57 -9.74 -9.41 7.08
CA SER A 57 -10.53 -9.04 5.92
C SER A 57 -11.94 -8.57 6.32
N VAL A 58 -12.41 -7.50 5.71
CA VAL A 58 -13.75 -6.91 5.90
C VAL A 58 -14.36 -6.57 4.54
N PRO A 59 -14.80 -7.57 3.75
CA PRO A 59 -15.30 -7.34 2.40
C PRO A 59 -16.41 -6.28 2.28
N PRO A 60 -17.41 -6.22 3.19
CA PRO A 60 -18.47 -5.19 3.11
C PRO A 60 -17.96 -3.75 3.26
N ALA A 61 -16.82 -3.53 3.91
CA ALA A 61 -16.26 -2.19 4.10
C ALA A 61 -15.45 -1.68 2.90
N ILE A 62 -15.05 -2.56 1.97
CA ILE A 62 -14.18 -2.18 0.85
C ILE A 62 -14.80 -1.07 -0.01
N PRO A 63 -16.08 -1.14 -0.44
CA PRO A 63 -16.72 -0.04 -1.17
C PRO A 63 -16.76 1.27 -0.38
N VAL A 64 -16.95 1.20 0.95
CA VAL A 64 -16.95 2.39 1.82
C VAL A 64 -15.56 3.02 1.85
N PHE A 65 -14.50 2.22 2.00
CA PHE A 65 -13.13 2.75 2.01
C PHE A 65 -12.75 3.43 0.68
N ILE A 66 -13.13 2.81 -0.44
CA ILE A 66 -12.88 3.34 -1.78
C ILE A 66 -13.62 4.67 -1.98
N ASP A 67 -14.92 4.70 -1.65
CA ASP A 67 -15.74 5.90 -1.79
C ASP A 67 -15.19 7.05 -0.94
N TRP A 68 -14.90 6.79 0.33
CA TRP A 68 -14.31 7.78 1.22
C TRP A 68 -12.96 8.28 0.71
N LEU A 69 -12.10 7.40 0.20
CA LEU A 69 -10.78 7.81 -0.28
C LEU A 69 -10.87 8.68 -1.54
N ASN A 70 -11.82 8.40 -2.42
CA ASN A 70 -12.07 9.19 -3.64
C ASN A 70 -12.74 10.53 -3.35
N ASN A 71 -13.59 10.59 -2.31
CA ASN A 71 -14.40 11.76 -1.97
C ASN A 71 -13.93 12.46 -0.69
N LEU A 72 -12.72 12.16 -0.19
CA LEU A 72 -12.28 12.65 1.12
C LEU A 72 -12.24 14.18 1.19
N ASP A 73 -11.76 14.83 0.13
CA ASP A 73 -11.58 16.28 0.10
C ASP A 73 -12.90 17.04 0.05
N SER A 74 -13.95 16.45 -0.55
CA SER A 74 -15.30 17.04 -0.56
C SER A 74 -16.05 16.72 0.74
N ARG A 75 -15.86 15.53 1.31
CA ARG A 75 -16.46 15.12 2.59
C ARG A 75 -15.91 15.91 3.77
N VAL A 76 -14.60 16.18 3.78
CA VAL A 76 -13.91 16.96 4.82
C VAL A 76 -13.23 18.14 4.14
N PRO A 77 -13.90 19.28 3.89
CA PRO A 77 -13.34 20.41 3.13
C PRO A 77 -12.29 21.22 3.91
N GLY A 78 -11.48 22.03 3.21
CA GLY A 78 -10.42 22.90 3.79
C GLY A 78 -9.00 22.44 3.46
N GLU A 79 -7.99 22.90 4.21
CA GLU A 79 -6.59 22.46 4.07
C GLU A 79 -6.35 21.02 4.58
N GLU A 80 -5.23 20.40 4.20
CA GLU A 80 -4.87 19.07 4.70
C GLU A 80 -4.42 19.15 6.17
N THR A 81 -5.37 18.86 7.07
CA THR A 81 -5.12 18.82 8.52
C THR A 81 -4.60 17.45 8.98
N ARG A 82 -4.13 17.37 10.24
CA ARG A 82 -3.82 16.08 10.89
C ARG A 82 -4.99 15.10 10.83
N HIS A 83 -6.21 15.60 11.00
CA HIS A 83 -7.42 14.77 10.93
C HIS A 83 -7.63 14.20 9.52
N ARG A 84 -7.60 15.02 8.46
CA ARG A 84 -7.78 14.54 7.09
C ARG A 84 -6.67 13.58 6.65
N SER A 85 -5.42 13.91 6.99
CA SER A 85 -4.27 13.05 6.70
C SER A 85 -4.36 11.70 7.45
N GLY A 86 -4.87 11.72 8.68
CA GLY A 86 -5.16 10.52 9.48
C GLY A 86 -6.24 9.62 8.85
N LEU A 87 -7.34 10.20 8.37
CA LEU A 87 -8.37 9.47 7.63
C LEU A 87 -7.79 8.83 6.36
N ARG A 88 -7.10 9.64 5.54
CA ARG A 88 -6.48 9.19 4.29
C ARG A 88 -5.53 8.02 4.51
N THR A 89 -4.66 8.14 5.50
CA THR A 89 -3.71 7.09 5.88
C THR A 89 -4.42 5.81 6.29
N SER A 90 -5.43 5.93 7.15
CA SER A 90 -6.19 4.77 7.66
C SER A 90 -6.94 4.05 6.55
N LEU A 91 -7.55 4.80 5.62
CA LEU A 91 -8.27 4.26 4.46
C LEU A 91 -7.31 3.56 3.49
N ILE A 92 -6.17 4.17 3.16
CA ILE A 92 -5.12 3.54 2.32
C ILE A 92 -4.68 2.21 2.94
N MET A 93 -4.41 2.19 4.24
CA MET A 93 -3.97 0.98 4.93
C MET A 93 -5.08 -0.08 5.04
N ALA A 94 -6.34 0.33 5.13
CA ALA A 94 -7.47 -0.60 5.20
C ALA A 94 -7.77 -1.28 3.86
N LEU A 95 -7.32 -0.71 2.74
CA LEU A 95 -7.33 -1.39 1.43
C LEU A 95 -6.27 -2.50 1.33
N ASP A 96 -5.41 -2.69 2.33
CA ASP A 96 -4.55 -3.87 2.45
C ASP A 96 -5.35 -5.11 2.91
N ASP A 97 -6.39 -5.43 2.14
CA ASP A 97 -7.38 -6.46 2.42
C ASP A 97 -7.40 -7.48 1.27
N PRO A 98 -7.42 -8.80 1.56
CA PRO A 98 -7.61 -9.81 0.53
C PRO A 98 -8.81 -9.57 -0.39
N ALA A 99 -9.89 -8.97 0.10
CA ALA A 99 -11.09 -8.64 -0.65
C ALA A 99 -10.90 -7.48 -1.64
N ALA A 100 -9.91 -6.60 -1.44
CA ALA A 100 -9.55 -5.54 -2.39
C ALA A 100 -8.65 -6.04 -3.53
N LYS A 101 -8.14 -7.28 -3.46
CA LYS A 101 -7.20 -7.80 -4.47
C LYS A 101 -7.88 -7.94 -5.83
N GLY A 102 -7.35 -7.21 -6.81
CA GLY A 102 -7.91 -7.16 -8.16
C GLY A 102 -9.17 -6.32 -8.31
N ASP A 103 -9.60 -5.64 -7.23
CA ASP A 103 -10.66 -4.64 -7.34
C ASP A 103 -10.11 -3.41 -8.06
N ARG A 104 -10.66 -3.14 -9.26
CA ARG A 104 -10.18 -2.05 -10.10
C ARG A 104 -10.39 -0.68 -9.46
N ALA A 105 -11.49 -0.49 -8.73
CA ALA A 105 -11.79 0.77 -8.06
C ALA A 105 -10.86 1.01 -6.87
N ALA A 106 -10.48 -0.03 -6.13
CA ALA A 106 -9.48 0.06 -5.07
C ALA A 106 -8.10 0.45 -5.62
N VAL A 107 -7.68 -0.21 -6.70
CA VAL A 107 -6.41 0.10 -7.39
C VAL A 107 -6.42 1.54 -7.92
N ASP A 108 -7.51 1.96 -8.57
CA ASP A 108 -7.64 3.33 -9.08
C ASP A 108 -7.63 4.37 -7.97
N ALA A 109 -8.27 4.10 -6.82
CA ALA A 109 -8.21 4.99 -5.68
C ALA A 109 -6.77 5.17 -5.16
N LEU A 110 -5.98 4.11 -5.06
CA LEU A 110 -4.57 4.21 -4.64
C LEU A 110 -3.71 5.01 -5.62
N PHE A 111 -3.89 4.80 -6.93
CA PHE A 111 -3.21 5.62 -7.95
C PHE A 111 -3.61 7.09 -7.82
N HIS A 112 -4.90 7.38 -7.66
CA HIS A 112 -5.38 8.75 -7.46
C HIS A 112 -4.73 9.40 -6.23
N GLN A 113 -4.58 8.67 -5.11
CA GLN A 113 -3.85 9.21 -3.95
C GLN A 113 -2.37 9.47 -4.27
N LEU A 114 -1.69 8.57 -4.98
CA LEU A 114 -0.29 8.74 -5.38
C LEU A 114 -0.08 9.85 -6.42
N ASP A 115 -1.10 10.24 -7.16
CA ASP A 115 -1.07 11.33 -8.15
C ASP A 115 -1.35 12.71 -7.54
N ARG A 116 -1.75 12.79 -6.27
CA ARG A 116 -1.98 14.06 -5.56
C ARG A 116 -0.77 14.99 -5.62
N ARG A 117 -1.03 16.27 -5.87
CA ARG A 117 -0.01 17.35 -5.93
C ARG A 117 -0.19 18.43 -4.87
N SER A 118 -1.38 18.60 -4.31
CA SER A 118 -1.71 19.75 -3.45
C SER A 118 -2.60 19.35 -2.26
N PRO A 119 -2.01 19.05 -1.09
CA PRO A 119 -0.62 18.65 -0.96
C PRO A 119 -0.39 17.23 -1.49
N PRO A 120 0.85 16.88 -1.88
CA PRO A 120 1.19 15.50 -2.16
C PRO A 120 1.02 14.63 -0.90
N LEU A 121 0.86 13.32 -1.09
CA LEU A 121 0.92 12.40 0.05
C LEU A 121 2.25 12.55 0.79
N ALA A 122 2.17 12.55 2.13
CA ALA A 122 3.36 12.51 2.96
C ALA A 122 4.23 11.28 2.61
N ARG A 123 5.55 11.44 2.64
CA ARG A 123 6.51 10.39 2.21
C ARG A 123 6.25 9.01 2.84
N PRO A 124 6.02 8.87 4.16
CA PRO A 124 5.71 7.57 4.75
C PRO A 124 4.43 6.93 4.17
N VAL A 125 3.42 7.75 3.86
CA VAL A 125 2.14 7.31 3.32
C VAL A 125 2.28 6.86 1.86
N GLN A 126 3.19 7.45 1.08
CA GLN A 126 3.50 6.96 -0.26
C GLN A 126 4.07 5.54 -0.24
N ILE A 127 4.98 5.25 0.72
CA ILE A 127 5.54 3.90 0.91
C ILE A 127 4.41 2.92 1.23
N TRP A 128 3.51 3.27 2.15
CA TRP A 128 2.36 2.41 2.47
C TRP A 128 1.43 2.22 1.28
N ALA A 129 1.07 3.30 0.57
CA ALA A 129 0.20 3.23 -0.60
C ALA A 129 0.78 2.33 -1.69
N THR A 130 2.09 2.39 -1.94
CA THR A 130 2.75 1.52 -2.93
C THR A 130 2.92 0.07 -2.44
N GLU A 131 3.10 -0.16 -1.14
CA GLU A 131 3.05 -1.50 -0.56
C GLU A 131 1.66 -2.14 -0.70
N VAL A 132 0.59 -1.39 -0.42
CA VAL A 132 -0.79 -1.85 -0.62
C VAL A 132 -1.06 -2.10 -2.10
N LEU A 133 -0.71 -1.13 -2.96
CA LEU A 133 -0.84 -1.26 -4.41
C LEU A 133 -0.12 -2.52 -4.92
N GLY A 134 1.11 -2.76 -4.47
CA GLY A 134 1.88 -3.95 -4.80
C GLY A 134 1.19 -5.26 -4.40
N ARG A 135 0.39 -5.26 -3.33
CA ARG A 135 -0.36 -6.44 -2.87
C ARG A 135 -1.67 -6.64 -3.60
N ILE A 136 -2.43 -5.58 -3.89
CA ILE A 136 -3.77 -5.68 -4.47
C ILE A 136 -3.81 -5.62 -6.00
N ALA A 137 -2.85 -4.95 -6.63
CA ALA A 137 -2.81 -4.80 -8.09
C ALA A 137 -2.51 -6.14 -8.79
N THR A 138 -3.04 -6.28 -10.00
CA THR A 138 -2.94 -7.51 -10.82
C THR A 138 -2.04 -7.29 -12.03
N LYS A 139 -1.84 -8.32 -12.86
CA LYS A 139 -1.04 -8.22 -14.09
C LYS A 139 -1.54 -7.15 -15.06
N ASP A 140 -2.82 -6.78 -14.98
CA ASP A 140 -3.45 -5.81 -15.88
C ASP A 140 -3.06 -4.37 -15.52
N ASP A 141 -2.52 -4.15 -14.31
CA ASP A 141 -2.01 -2.86 -13.84
C ASP A 141 -0.52 -2.65 -14.14
N TYR A 142 0.12 -3.59 -14.83
CA TYR A 142 1.58 -3.65 -14.98
C TYR A 142 2.15 -2.35 -15.58
N GLU A 143 1.56 -1.85 -16.66
CA GLU A 143 2.05 -0.65 -17.33
C GLU A 143 1.94 0.60 -16.45
N ARG A 144 0.89 0.69 -15.62
CA ARG A 144 0.71 1.81 -14.69
C ARG A 144 1.71 1.74 -13.55
N VAL A 145 1.96 0.55 -13.00
CA VAL A 145 2.99 0.37 -11.97
C VAL A 145 4.39 0.61 -12.54
N LEU A 146 4.65 0.18 -13.77
CA LEU A 146 5.89 0.45 -14.48
C LEU A 146 6.11 1.96 -14.65
N ALA A 147 5.08 2.70 -15.11
CA ALA A 147 5.15 4.16 -15.21
C ALA A 147 5.39 4.82 -13.85
N LEU A 148 4.76 4.32 -12.78
CA LEU A 148 4.95 4.81 -11.42
C LEU A 148 6.40 4.63 -10.95
N THR A 149 7.07 3.53 -11.32
CA THR A 149 8.53 3.40 -11.05
C THR A 149 9.37 4.43 -11.78
N ARG A 150 8.89 5.11 -12.82
CA ARG A 150 9.72 6.11 -13.53
C ARG A 150 9.48 7.54 -13.04
N ARG A 151 8.50 7.75 -12.17
CA ARG A 151 8.18 9.08 -11.64
C ARG A 151 9.33 9.66 -10.80
N ALA A 152 9.77 10.87 -11.15
CA ALA A 152 10.89 11.55 -10.50
C ALA A 152 10.57 12.05 -9.09
N ASP A 153 9.29 12.28 -8.80
CA ASP A 153 8.81 12.80 -7.52
C ASP A 153 8.66 11.74 -6.42
N LEU A 154 8.88 10.46 -6.75
CA LEU A 154 8.90 9.37 -5.77
C LEU A 154 10.31 9.09 -5.27
N GLU A 155 10.42 8.86 -3.96
CA GLU A 155 11.68 8.50 -3.33
C GLU A 155 11.96 7.00 -3.43
N ASP A 156 13.22 6.64 -3.22
CA ASP A 156 13.69 5.26 -3.36
C ASP A 156 12.94 4.27 -2.45
N GLY A 157 12.56 4.67 -1.23
CA GLY A 157 11.78 3.82 -0.32
C GLY A 157 10.44 3.37 -0.93
N THR A 158 9.78 4.27 -1.67
CA THR A 158 8.50 4.01 -2.36
C THR A 158 8.68 3.04 -3.53
N ARG A 159 9.89 2.94 -4.10
CA ARG A 159 10.17 2.10 -5.28
C ARG A 159 10.30 0.62 -4.94
N ILE A 160 10.63 0.27 -3.70
CA ILE A 160 10.83 -1.12 -3.27
C ILE A 160 9.60 -1.97 -3.59
N ALA A 161 8.42 -1.55 -3.16
CA ALA A 161 7.18 -2.30 -3.39
C ALA A 161 6.84 -2.44 -4.89
N LEU A 162 7.11 -1.39 -5.66
CA LEU A 162 6.84 -1.36 -7.10
C LEU A 162 7.78 -2.31 -7.87
N VAL A 163 9.07 -2.29 -7.56
CA VAL A 163 10.07 -3.21 -8.16
C VAL A 163 9.72 -4.65 -7.82
N ARG A 164 9.38 -4.93 -6.55
CA ARG A 164 8.90 -6.24 -6.11
C ARG A 164 7.69 -6.70 -6.92
N TYR A 165 6.71 -5.80 -7.11
CA TYR A 165 5.51 -6.06 -7.88
C TYR A 165 5.87 -6.46 -9.33
N LEU A 166 6.72 -5.68 -10.00
CA LEU A 166 7.11 -5.91 -11.40
C LEU A 166 7.78 -7.27 -11.57
N GLY A 167 8.70 -7.62 -10.66
CA GLY A 167 9.41 -8.90 -10.66
C GLY A 167 8.52 -10.15 -10.53
N ARG A 168 7.24 -10.02 -10.16
CA ARG A 168 6.28 -11.14 -10.12
C ARG A 168 5.81 -11.55 -11.52
N PHE A 169 5.81 -10.64 -12.48
CA PHE A 169 5.23 -10.86 -13.81
C PHE A 169 6.25 -11.22 -14.89
N ARG A 170 7.54 -11.28 -14.55
CA ARG A 170 8.63 -11.81 -15.39
C ARG A 170 8.68 -11.22 -16.81
N ARG A 171 8.49 -9.91 -16.95
CA ARG A 171 8.61 -9.21 -18.24
C ARG A 171 9.99 -8.58 -18.41
N ALA A 172 10.40 -8.37 -19.66
CA ALA A 172 11.72 -7.80 -19.99
C ALA A 172 11.90 -6.38 -19.39
N GLU A 173 10.85 -5.56 -19.39
CA GLU A 173 10.88 -4.21 -18.83
C GLU A 173 11.12 -4.23 -17.32
N SER A 174 10.71 -5.31 -16.62
CA SER A 174 11.01 -5.49 -15.19
C SER A 174 12.51 -5.68 -14.96
N ARG A 175 13.20 -6.37 -15.87
CA ARG A 175 14.65 -6.56 -15.85
C ARG A 175 15.35 -5.21 -15.99
N ASP A 176 14.92 -4.40 -16.97
CA ASP A 176 15.52 -3.09 -17.24
C ASP A 176 15.35 -2.14 -16.06
N ILE A 177 14.16 -2.10 -15.45
CA ILE A 177 13.92 -1.32 -14.23
C ILE A 177 14.82 -1.81 -13.09
N ALA A 178 14.89 -3.12 -12.85
CA ALA A 178 15.72 -3.66 -11.78
C ALA A 178 17.21 -3.36 -12.01
N ARG A 179 17.72 -3.47 -13.24
CA ARG A 179 19.09 -3.04 -13.59
C ARG A 179 19.34 -1.58 -13.24
N SER A 180 18.40 -0.70 -13.60
CA SER A 180 18.52 0.75 -13.32
C SER A 180 18.56 1.10 -11.82
N TYR A 181 18.20 0.16 -10.94
CA TYR A 181 18.15 0.35 -9.50
C TYR A 181 19.20 -0.42 -8.70
N LEU A 182 20.11 -1.14 -9.36
CA LEU A 182 21.24 -1.80 -8.71
C LEU A 182 22.09 -0.78 -7.91
N GLU A 183 22.37 0.39 -8.49
CA GLU A 183 23.18 1.40 -7.84
C GLU A 183 22.49 2.10 -6.66
N ARG A 184 21.16 2.01 -6.53
CA ARG A 184 20.39 2.69 -5.48
C ARG A 184 20.38 1.88 -4.19
N PRO A 185 21.13 2.24 -3.12
CA PRO A 185 21.32 1.36 -1.96
C PRO A 185 20.01 0.93 -1.27
N ILE A 186 19.01 1.81 -1.26
CA ILE A 186 17.70 1.55 -0.65
C ILE A 186 16.90 0.50 -1.44
N VAL A 187 17.03 0.46 -2.77
CA VAL A 187 16.23 -0.41 -3.67
C VAL A 187 17.02 -1.65 -4.10
N ARG A 188 18.36 -1.59 -4.06
CA ARG A 188 19.31 -2.59 -4.53
C ARG A 188 18.96 -4.03 -4.15
N GLN A 189 18.59 -4.26 -2.89
CA GLN A 189 18.22 -5.61 -2.42
C GLN A 189 17.04 -6.18 -3.23
N GLU A 190 16.01 -5.37 -3.48
CA GLU A 190 14.81 -5.80 -4.23
C GLU A 190 15.06 -5.82 -5.73
N ALA A 191 15.92 -4.93 -6.24
CA ALA A 191 16.40 -4.97 -7.61
C ALA A 191 17.10 -6.31 -7.90
N ILE A 192 18.03 -6.74 -7.05
CA ILE A 192 18.73 -8.03 -7.18
C ILE A 192 17.77 -9.21 -7.07
N HIS A 193 16.82 -9.18 -6.12
CA HIS A 193 15.77 -10.20 -6.03
C HIS A 193 14.95 -10.30 -7.32
N THR A 194 14.66 -9.15 -7.94
CA THR A 194 13.90 -9.07 -9.18
C THR A 194 14.72 -9.63 -10.34
N LEU A 195 15.98 -9.25 -10.48
CA LEU A 195 16.87 -9.82 -11.49
C LEU A 195 17.05 -11.33 -11.31
N GLY A 196 17.09 -11.85 -10.09
CA GLY A 196 17.09 -13.30 -9.86
C GLY A 196 15.80 -14.02 -10.31
N LYS A 197 14.70 -13.30 -10.58
CA LYS A 197 13.44 -13.87 -11.10
C LYS A 197 13.27 -13.68 -12.61
N VAL A 198 13.80 -12.58 -13.16
CA VAL A 198 13.51 -12.12 -14.53
C VAL A 198 14.75 -11.90 -15.40
N GLY A 199 15.93 -11.92 -14.79
CA GLY A 199 17.21 -11.74 -15.46
C GLY A 199 17.66 -12.98 -16.22
N THR A 200 18.76 -12.82 -16.94
CA THR A 200 19.43 -13.85 -17.75
C THR A 200 20.87 -14.02 -17.28
N SER A 201 21.64 -14.89 -17.95
CA SER A 201 23.08 -15.02 -17.75
C SER A 201 23.83 -13.67 -17.82
N ASP A 202 23.37 -12.73 -18.63
CA ASP A 202 24.04 -11.44 -18.82
C ASP A 202 23.87 -10.49 -17.62
N ASP A 203 23.05 -10.86 -16.62
CA ASP A 203 22.92 -10.14 -15.36
C ASP A 203 23.89 -10.61 -14.28
N ILE A 204 24.56 -11.76 -14.48
CA ILE A 204 25.38 -12.41 -13.45
C ILE A 204 26.47 -11.46 -12.95
N ASP A 205 27.22 -10.83 -13.86
CA ASP A 205 28.34 -9.96 -13.48
C ASP A 205 27.86 -8.70 -12.74
N ALA A 206 26.76 -8.09 -13.23
CA ALA A 206 26.16 -6.92 -12.61
C ALA A 206 25.63 -7.23 -11.19
N ILE A 207 25.07 -8.43 -10.96
CA ILE A 207 24.64 -8.87 -9.64
C ILE A 207 25.84 -9.21 -8.75
N ALA A 208 26.84 -9.91 -9.28
CA ALA A 208 28.02 -10.35 -8.55
C ALA A 208 28.88 -9.19 -8.02
N ALA A 209 28.82 -8.02 -8.68
CA ALA A 209 29.45 -6.79 -8.19
C ALA A 209 29.03 -6.41 -6.75
N TYR A 210 27.86 -6.86 -6.29
CA TYR A 210 27.34 -6.58 -4.94
C TYR A 210 27.53 -7.74 -3.94
N ALA A 211 28.36 -8.74 -4.25
CA ALA A 211 28.61 -9.89 -3.37
C ALA A 211 29.19 -9.48 -2.00
N ASN A 212 29.92 -8.37 -1.96
CA ASN A 212 30.55 -7.81 -0.75
C ASN A 212 29.84 -6.53 -0.25
N ASP A 213 28.58 -6.31 -0.63
CA ASP A 213 27.81 -5.15 -0.19
C ASP A 213 27.74 -5.07 1.35
N ASP A 214 27.84 -3.86 1.91
CA ASP A 214 27.79 -3.63 3.36
C ASP A 214 26.52 -4.20 4.00
N ASN A 215 25.40 -4.16 3.27
CA ASN A 215 24.12 -4.66 3.74
C ASN A 215 24.06 -6.21 3.62
N PRO A 216 23.97 -6.96 4.74
CA PRO A 216 23.88 -8.41 4.71
C PRO A 216 22.65 -8.95 3.96
N ARG A 217 21.57 -8.16 3.85
CA ARG A 217 20.39 -8.56 3.07
C ARG A 217 20.66 -8.48 1.57
N VAL A 218 21.49 -7.55 1.13
CA VAL A 218 21.93 -7.45 -0.28
C VAL A 218 22.81 -8.65 -0.62
N ARG A 219 23.79 -8.99 0.22
CA ARG A 219 24.64 -10.18 -0.01
C ARG A 219 23.83 -11.47 -0.16
N ARG A 220 22.85 -11.70 0.72
CA ARG A 220 21.93 -12.85 0.60
C ARG A 220 21.08 -12.81 -0.68
N ALA A 221 20.66 -11.62 -1.10
CA ALA A 221 19.93 -11.44 -2.36
C ALA A 221 20.80 -11.84 -3.56
N VAL A 222 22.09 -11.45 -3.55
CA VAL A 222 23.08 -11.82 -4.58
C VAL A 222 23.22 -13.32 -4.68
N GLU A 223 23.51 -14.00 -3.56
CA GLU A 223 23.65 -15.46 -3.52
C GLU A 223 22.40 -16.16 -4.09
N THR A 224 21.22 -15.72 -3.65
CA THR A 224 19.93 -16.27 -4.10
C THR A 224 19.70 -16.04 -5.59
N ALA A 225 19.99 -14.84 -6.10
CA ALA A 225 19.79 -14.50 -7.50
C ALA A 225 20.77 -15.27 -8.41
N LEU A 226 22.05 -15.31 -8.05
CA LEU A 226 23.07 -16.03 -8.81
C LEU A 226 22.79 -17.54 -8.86
N LYS A 227 22.31 -18.13 -7.76
CA LYS A 227 21.90 -19.54 -7.74
C LYS A 227 20.79 -19.82 -8.77
N LYS A 228 19.81 -18.92 -8.89
CA LYS A 228 18.68 -19.06 -9.84
C LYS A 228 19.09 -18.86 -11.29
N LEU A 229 20.06 -17.99 -11.56
CA LEU A 229 20.51 -17.69 -12.93
C LEU A 229 21.50 -18.72 -13.47
N ARG A 230 22.12 -19.52 -12.59
CA ARG A 230 23.08 -20.58 -12.94
C ARG A 230 22.48 -21.99 -12.94
N SER A 231 21.26 -22.14 -12.43
CA SER A 231 20.50 -23.40 -12.45
C SER A 231 19.69 -23.52 -13.72
#